data_AF-A0A5S3PNF5-F1
#
_entry.id   AF-A0A5S3PNF5-F1
#
_cell.length_a   1.000
_cell.length_b   1.000
_cell.length_c   1.000
_cell.angle_alpha   90.00
_cell.angle_beta   90.00
_cell.angle_gamma   90.00
#
_symmetry.space_group_name_H-M   'P 1'
#
loop_
_entity.id
_entity.type
_entity.pdbx_description
1 polymer ?
#
loop_
_entity_poly.entity_id
_entity_poly.type
_entity_poly.pdbx_seq_one_letter_code
_entity_poly.pdbx_strand_id
1 'polypeptide(L)'
;MRKIRILFFTALSVFLLSSCVKAAKDLVDDIELRTQCVERLAEYTTESGDKTCSQIRSEIDAILRDCGEFLSQEEKDDLNFAKDNCTDN
;
A
#
# COMPACT_ATOMS: atom_id res chain seq x y z
N MET A 1 12.50 -50.10 2.39
CA MET A 1 12.39 -49.07 1.32
C MET A 1 11.03 -48.37 1.21
N ARG A 2 9.88 -48.99 1.54
CA ARG A 2 8.54 -48.33 1.46
C ARG A 2 8.36 -47.11 2.38
N LYS A 3 8.92 -47.13 3.59
CA LYS A 3 8.78 -46.04 4.58
C LYS A 3 9.52 -44.75 4.21
N ILE A 4 10.64 -44.85 3.46
CA ILE A 4 11.44 -43.70 2.99
C ILE A 4 10.72 -42.95 1.87
N ARG A 5 9.99 -43.66 1.00
CA ARG A 5 9.19 -43.03 -0.07
C ARG A 5 8.05 -42.18 0.51
N ILE A 6 7.38 -42.65 1.57
CA ILE A 6 6.28 -41.92 2.20
C ILE A 6 6.76 -40.59 2.81
N LEU A 7 7.92 -40.60 3.51
CA LEU A 7 8.52 -39.39 4.09
C LEU A 7 8.95 -38.36 3.04
N PHE A 8 9.43 -38.82 1.88
CA PHE A 8 9.77 -37.91 0.77
C PHE A 8 8.53 -37.24 0.16
N PHE A 9 7.44 -37.98 0.01
CA PHE A 9 6.18 -37.44 -0.52
C PHE A 9 5.54 -36.42 0.44
N THR A 10 5.57 -36.66 1.76
CA THR A 10 5.05 -35.69 2.74
C THR A 10 5.92 -34.45 2.89
N ALA A 11 7.25 -34.57 2.80
CA ALA A 11 8.14 -33.41 2.82
C ALA A 11 7.94 -32.52 1.58
N LEU A 12 7.75 -33.12 0.41
CA LEU A 12 7.50 -32.39 -0.84
C LEU A 12 6.16 -31.66 -0.81
N SER A 13 5.11 -32.26 -0.22
CA SER A 13 3.80 -31.59 -0.10
C SER A 13 3.83 -30.41 0.87
N VAL A 14 4.60 -30.47 1.96
CA VAL A 14 4.74 -29.34 2.90
C VAL A 14 5.52 -28.19 2.26
N PHE A 15 6.56 -28.49 1.47
CA PHE A 15 7.36 -27.47 0.79
C PHE A 15 6.58 -26.71 -0.31
N LEU A 16 5.71 -27.41 -1.03
CA LEU A 16 4.82 -26.79 -2.03
C LEU A 16 3.76 -25.89 -1.39
N LEU A 17 3.22 -26.28 -0.23
CA LEU A 17 2.25 -25.47 0.51
C LEU A 17 2.88 -24.22 1.12
N SER A 18 4.13 -24.27 1.59
CA SER A 18 4.82 -23.09 2.13
C SER A 18 5.03 -21.97 1.09
N SER A 19 5.26 -22.33 -0.17
CA SER A 19 5.44 -21.34 -1.24
C SER A 19 4.13 -20.65 -1.63
N CYS A 20 3.01 -21.36 -1.62
CA CYS A 20 1.69 -20.77 -1.91
C CYS A 20 1.21 -19.84 -0.79
N VAL A 21 1.45 -20.20 0.47
CA VAL A 21 1.06 -19.36 1.63
C VAL A 21 1.84 -18.05 1.63
N LYS A 22 3.12 -18.05 1.25
CA LYS A 22 3.92 -16.84 1.19
C LYS A 22 3.43 -15.88 0.10
N ALA A 23 3.14 -16.39 -1.10
CA ALA A 23 2.59 -15.58 -2.18
C ALA A 23 1.20 -15.00 -1.85
N ALA A 24 0.35 -15.77 -1.19
CA ALA A 24 -0.95 -15.28 -0.75
C ALA A 24 -0.83 -14.19 0.33
N LYS A 25 0.14 -14.33 1.25
CA LYS A 25 0.41 -13.32 2.27
C LYS A 25 0.95 -12.03 1.66
N ASP A 26 1.93 -12.11 0.77
CA ASP A 26 2.50 -10.93 0.08
C ASP A 26 1.40 -10.19 -0.71
N LEU A 27 0.45 -10.91 -1.30
CA LEU A 27 -0.69 -10.30 -2.01
C LEU A 27 -1.67 -9.59 -1.06
N VAL A 28 -1.92 -10.17 0.12
CA VAL A 28 -2.81 -9.57 1.13
C VAL A 28 -2.15 -8.32 1.72
N ASP A 29 -0.86 -8.38 2.02
CA ASP A 29 -0.09 -7.24 2.54
C ASP A 29 -0.08 -6.07 1.51
N ASP A 30 0.02 -6.35 0.19
CA ASP A 30 -0.09 -5.35 -0.89
C ASP A 30 -1.49 -4.70 -0.96
N ILE A 31 -2.54 -5.51 -0.84
CA ILE A 31 -3.94 -5.03 -0.84
C ILE A 31 -4.21 -4.17 0.39
N GLU A 32 -3.71 -4.56 1.57
CA GLU A 32 -3.86 -3.79 2.80
C GLU A 32 -3.17 -2.44 2.68
N LEU A 33 -1.94 -2.41 2.15
CA LEU A 33 -1.21 -1.16 1.92
C LEU A 33 -1.94 -0.24 0.93
N ARG A 34 -2.43 -0.78 -0.19
CA ARG A 34 -3.27 -0.02 -1.14
C ARG A 34 -4.51 0.56 -0.48
N THR A 35 -5.18 -0.22 0.37
CA THR A 35 -6.40 0.22 1.07
C THR A 35 -6.10 1.37 2.02
N GLN A 36 -5.03 1.28 2.80
CA GLN A 36 -4.59 2.36 3.69
C GLN A 36 -4.24 3.64 2.91
N CYS A 37 -3.66 3.50 1.72
CA CYS A 37 -3.36 4.63 0.85
C CYS A 37 -4.60 5.33 0.31
N VAL A 38 -5.63 4.57 -0.07
CA VAL A 38 -6.94 5.11 -0.47
C VAL A 38 -7.63 5.79 0.70
N GLU A 39 -7.57 5.21 1.91
CA GLU A 39 -8.14 5.82 3.12
C GLU A 39 -7.47 7.16 3.46
N ARG A 40 -6.14 7.25 3.42
CA ARG A 40 -5.41 8.51 3.65
C ARG A 40 -5.74 9.57 2.60
N LEU A 41 -5.91 9.16 1.35
CA LEU A 41 -6.33 10.07 0.28
C LEU A 41 -7.77 10.56 0.50
N ALA A 42 -8.66 9.68 0.96
CA ALA A 42 -10.03 10.04 1.31
C ALA A 42 -10.10 10.98 2.52
N GLU A 43 -9.28 10.76 3.55
CA GLU A 43 -9.17 11.63 4.72
C GLU A 43 -8.64 13.01 4.33
N TYR A 44 -7.62 13.06 3.48
CA TYR A 44 -7.11 14.31 2.92
C TYR A 44 -8.19 15.11 2.17
N THR A 45 -9.03 14.44 1.36
CA THR A 45 -10.09 15.10 0.57
C THR A 45 -11.34 15.48 1.37
N THR A 46 -11.56 14.88 2.55
CA THR A 46 -12.76 15.11 3.37
C THR A 46 -12.53 16.10 4.52
N GLU A 47 -11.34 16.15 5.11
CA GLU A 47 -11.03 16.98 6.29
C GLU A 47 -10.17 18.22 5.98
N SER A 48 -10.02 18.61 4.72
CA SER A 48 -9.12 19.71 4.30
C SER A 48 -9.61 21.12 4.70
N GLY A 49 -10.78 21.25 5.34
CA GLY A 49 -11.43 22.53 5.62
C GLY A 49 -10.69 23.45 6.61
N ASP A 50 -9.89 22.90 7.53
CA ASP A 50 -9.21 23.66 8.60
C ASP A 50 -7.67 23.52 8.57
N LYS A 51 -7.10 22.93 7.51
CA LYS A 51 -5.65 22.67 7.43
C LYS A 51 -4.91 23.87 6.83
N THR A 52 -3.83 24.27 7.48
CA THR A 52 -2.88 25.24 6.89
C THR A 52 -2.23 24.64 5.65
N CYS A 53 -1.81 25.48 4.70
CA CYS A 53 -1.03 25.08 3.54
C CYS A 53 0.25 24.33 3.95
N SER A 54 0.88 24.69 5.08
CA SER A 54 2.02 23.93 5.62
C SER A 54 1.67 22.47 5.97
N GLN A 55 0.50 22.24 6.56
CA GLN A 55 -0.01 20.91 6.90
C GLN A 55 -0.40 20.14 5.63
N ILE A 56 -1.10 20.80 4.71
CA ILE A 56 -1.48 20.23 3.41
C ILE A 56 -0.24 19.72 2.66
N ARG A 57 0.83 20.53 2.58
CA ARG A 57 2.09 20.11 1.93
C ARG A 57 2.72 18.91 2.61
N SER A 58 2.78 18.92 3.95
CA SER A 58 3.36 17.81 4.71
C SER A 58 2.57 16.52 4.55
N GLU A 59 1.25 16.59 4.51
CA GLU A 59 0.38 15.42 4.30
C GLU A 59 0.52 14.87 2.88
N ILE A 60 0.51 15.75 1.87
CA ILE A 60 0.72 15.35 0.47
C ILE A 60 2.09 14.70 0.29
N ASP A 61 3.16 15.27 0.85
CA ASP A 61 4.49 14.68 0.75
C ASP A 61 4.58 13.33 1.49
N ALA A 62 3.81 13.14 2.57
CA ALA A 62 3.69 11.83 3.22
C ALA A 62 2.94 10.82 2.33
N ILE A 63 1.82 11.23 1.73
CA ILE A 63 1.05 10.38 0.80
C ILE A 63 1.90 10.00 -0.41
N LEU A 64 2.59 10.95 -1.05
CA LEU A 64 3.42 10.67 -2.23
C LEU A 64 4.62 9.76 -1.90
N ARG A 65 5.20 9.90 -0.70
CA ARG A 65 6.30 9.03 -0.24
C ARG A 65 5.84 7.62 0.09
N ASP A 66 4.74 7.49 0.81
CA ASP A 66 4.30 6.20 1.38
C ASP A 66 3.42 5.43 0.38
N CYS A 67 2.67 6.13 -0.46
CA CYS A 67 1.66 5.58 -1.37
C CYS A 67 1.97 5.81 -2.86
N GLY A 68 3.04 6.52 -3.19
CA GLY A 68 3.37 6.89 -4.58
C GLY A 68 3.50 5.69 -5.54
N GLU A 69 3.80 4.51 -5.05
CA GLU A 69 3.87 3.29 -5.87
C GLU A 69 2.49 2.74 -6.27
N PHE A 70 1.46 3.11 -5.51
CA PHE A 70 0.08 2.64 -5.68
C PHE A 70 -0.83 3.67 -6.36
N LEU A 71 -0.43 4.94 -6.37
CA LEU A 71 -1.13 6.03 -7.03
C LEU A 71 -0.83 6.06 -8.53
N SER A 72 -1.86 6.32 -9.32
CA SER A 72 -1.75 6.67 -10.73
C SER A 72 -1.01 7.99 -10.92
N GLN A 73 -0.52 8.24 -12.14
CA GLN A 73 0.12 9.52 -12.44
C GLN A 73 -0.84 10.70 -12.30
N GLU A 74 -2.11 10.52 -12.67
CA GLU A 74 -3.16 11.54 -12.52
C GLU A 74 -3.36 11.93 -11.04
N GLU A 75 -3.47 10.96 -10.14
CA GLU A 75 -3.61 11.22 -8.70
C GLU A 75 -2.38 11.94 -8.11
N LYS A 76 -1.17 11.60 -8.60
CA LYS A 76 0.05 12.31 -8.18
C LYS A 76 0.08 13.73 -8.69
N ASP A 77 -0.38 13.96 -9.92
CA ASP A 77 -0.42 15.29 -10.52
C ASP A 77 -1.44 16.17 -9.79
N ASP A 78 -2.60 15.63 -9.43
CA ASP A 78 -3.62 16.33 -8.62
C ASP A 78 -3.10 16.68 -7.23
N LEU A 79 -2.41 15.75 -6.56
CA LEU A 79 -1.76 15.98 -5.27
C LEU A 79 -0.68 17.05 -5.37
N ASN A 80 0.20 16.99 -6.37
CA ASN A 80 1.22 18.02 -6.57
C ASN A 80 0.61 19.37 -6.93
N PHE A 81 -0.46 19.39 -7.72
CA PHE A 81 -1.21 20.61 -8.01
C PHE A 81 -1.77 21.24 -6.72
N ALA A 82 -2.39 20.45 -5.84
CA ALA A 82 -2.88 20.95 -4.56
C ALA A 82 -1.75 21.46 -3.65
N LYS A 83 -0.60 20.78 -3.65
CA LYS A 83 0.61 21.17 -2.90
C LYS A 83 1.16 22.53 -3.34
N ASP A 84 1.20 22.74 -4.65
CA ASP A 84 1.79 23.93 -5.27
C ASP A 84 0.84 25.14 -5.17
N ASN A 85 -0.48 24.89 -5.14
CA ASN A 85 -1.51 25.93 -5.14
C ASN A 85 -2.13 26.21 -3.76
N CYS A 86 -1.73 25.52 -2.69
CA CYS A 86 -2.17 25.88 -1.36
C CYS A 86 -1.60 27.24 -0.93
N THR A 87 -2.39 27.99 -0.15
CA THR A 87 -2.03 29.30 0.38
C THR A 87 -2.71 29.49 1.72
N ASP A 88 -1.95 29.85 2.76
CA ASP A 88 -2.49 30.31 4.04
C ASP A 88 -3.00 31.74 3.84
N ASN A 89 -4.31 31.92 3.95
CA ASN A 89 -4.97 33.21 3.77
C ASN A 89 -4.89 34.06 5.05
#